data_AF-A0A3A9V7N1-F1
#
_entry.id   AF-A0A3A9V7N1-F1
#
_cell.length_a   1.000
_cell.length_b   1.000
_cell.length_c   1.000
_cell.angle_alpha   90.00
_cell.angle_beta   90.00
_cell.angle_gamma   90.00
#
_symmetry.space_group_name_H-M   'P 1'
#
loop_
_entity.id
_entity.type
_entity.pdbx_description
1 polymer ?
#
loop_
_entity_poly.entity_id
_entity_poly.type
_entity_poly.pdbx_seq_one_letter_code
_entity_poly.pdbx_strand_id
1 'polypeptide(L)'
;MKKITLFLFVIILFSNAHQGHAYSDKKPMEKLLMDYIDKMNALTQGTKKEDVLSLFDEKYNGNTVYVNLSGALVRKNYFKKDISGQLDDIIDDDNYKFKLTLEKIVFQTQKERAGTISAVINFESYIDKKIAEKGTMLMDLVAIRVNGGWKIAQNNMIRVSEAKDIGECICYVYGKGTTKFVTEVYYPSGLEYSQELGAFQVTTKDTKRIIKSNSNEYYWNKGTGKIAFKGVQIGKAADSRKALEVVLKHQYKESCVNIVFN
;
A
#
# COMPACT_ATOMS: atom_id res chain seq x y z
N MET A 1 31.43 -55.05 -67.27
CA MET A 1 30.37 -54.16 -66.74
C MET A 1 30.99 -53.06 -65.88
N LYS A 2 31.31 -51.88 -66.45
CA LYS A 2 31.64 -50.66 -65.68
C LYS A 2 31.30 -49.43 -66.53
N LYS A 3 30.22 -48.76 -66.17
CA LYS A 3 29.75 -47.45 -66.65
C LYS A 3 28.87 -46.92 -65.52
N ILE A 4 29.23 -45.79 -64.89
CA ILE A 4 28.50 -44.51 -64.88
C ILE A 4 28.53 -44.04 -63.41
N THR A 5 28.56 -42.78 -63.00
CA THR A 5 29.04 -41.50 -63.52
C THR A 5 29.07 -40.60 -62.27
N LEU A 6 30.03 -39.68 -62.23
CA LEU A 6 30.13 -38.54 -61.33
C LEU A 6 28.80 -37.77 -61.21
N PHE A 7 28.30 -37.49 -60.00
CA PHE A 7 27.44 -36.31 -59.80
C PHE A 7 27.73 -35.62 -58.46
N LEU A 8 28.24 -34.40 -58.64
CA LEU A 8 28.52 -33.36 -57.67
C LEU A 8 27.21 -32.70 -57.22
N PHE A 9 27.25 -32.01 -56.06
CA PHE A 9 26.31 -30.98 -55.60
C PHE A 9 24.87 -31.39 -55.28
N VAL A 10 24.54 -31.48 -53.99
CA VAL A 10 23.54 -30.63 -53.29
C VAL A 10 23.85 -30.66 -51.78
N ILE A 11 24.76 -29.80 -51.34
CA ILE A 11 24.75 -29.27 -49.96
C ILE A 11 24.15 -27.87 -50.10
N ILE A 12 23.32 -27.45 -49.15
CA ILE A 12 22.56 -26.18 -49.08
C ILE A 12 21.08 -26.30 -49.51
N LEU A 13 20.25 -26.98 -48.70
CA LEU A 13 18.80 -26.69 -48.60
C LEU A 13 18.23 -27.07 -47.20
N PHE A 14 18.99 -26.80 -46.13
CA PHE A 14 18.43 -26.73 -44.76
C PHE A 14 18.74 -25.39 -44.10
N SER A 15 18.65 -24.31 -44.87
CA SER A 15 18.24 -23.01 -44.35
C SER A 15 16.73 -22.92 -44.44
N ASN A 16 16.02 -23.82 -43.73
CA ASN A 16 14.73 -23.45 -43.18
C ASN A 16 15.04 -22.37 -42.14
N ALA A 17 15.18 -21.14 -42.65
CA ALA A 17 14.92 -19.96 -41.89
C ALA A 17 13.51 -20.13 -41.34
N HIS A 18 13.41 -20.68 -40.12
CA HIS A 18 12.39 -20.23 -39.20
C HIS A 18 12.64 -18.73 -39.05
N GLN A 19 12.07 -17.97 -39.99
CA GLN A 19 11.65 -16.61 -39.74
C GLN A 19 10.63 -16.73 -38.61
N GLY A 20 11.14 -16.83 -37.38
CA GLY A 20 10.39 -16.45 -36.22
C GLY A 20 9.99 -15.02 -36.51
N HIS A 21 8.72 -14.82 -36.88
CA HIS A 21 8.11 -13.51 -36.83
C HIS A 21 8.25 -13.07 -35.38
N ALA A 22 9.32 -12.34 -35.09
CA ALA A 22 9.46 -11.57 -33.88
C ALA A 22 8.27 -10.64 -33.91
N TYR A 23 7.25 -10.98 -33.13
CA TYR A 23 6.10 -10.14 -32.85
C TYR A 23 6.69 -8.85 -32.28
N SER A 24 6.87 -7.88 -33.15
CA SER A 24 7.25 -6.51 -32.82
C SER A 24 6.04 -5.91 -32.13
N ASP A 25 5.81 -6.28 -30.87
CA ASP A 25 4.86 -5.58 -30.00
C ASP A 25 5.30 -4.12 -29.99
N LYS A 26 4.51 -3.26 -30.63
CA LYS A 26 4.85 -1.84 -30.88
C LYS A 26 4.95 -1.01 -29.60
N LYS A 27 4.72 -1.62 -28.42
CA LYS A 27 4.71 -0.94 -27.11
C LYS A 27 5.11 -1.89 -25.96
N PRO A 28 6.36 -2.37 -25.89
CA PRO A 28 6.79 -3.26 -24.80
C PRO A 28 6.70 -2.63 -23.41
N MET A 29 6.75 -1.30 -23.27
CA MET A 29 6.57 -0.63 -21.98
C MET A 29 5.13 -0.70 -21.48
N GLU A 30 4.16 -0.45 -22.36
CA GLU A 30 2.74 -0.61 -22.06
C GLU A 30 2.44 -2.07 -21.71
N LYS A 31 2.99 -3.02 -22.47
CA LYS A 31 2.87 -4.45 -22.18
C LYS A 31 3.45 -4.82 -20.81
N LEU A 32 4.66 -4.36 -20.48
CA LEU A 32 5.29 -4.64 -19.19
C LEU A 32 4.48 -4.08 -18.01
N LEU A 33 3.91 -2.88 -18.17
CA LEU A 33 3.02 -2.28 -17.16
C LEU A 33 1.73 -3.10 -16.99
N MET A 34 1.10 -3.50 -18.09
CA MET A 34 -0.11 -4.32 -18.04
C MET A 34 0.17 -5.71 -17.45
N ASP A 35 1.27 -6.35 -17.83
CA ASP A 35 1.72 -7.62 -17.26
C ASP A 35 1.92 -7.51 -15.73
N TYR A 36 2.47 -6.39 -15.26
CA TYR A 36 2.59 -6.11 -13.83
C TYR A 36 1.21 -5.98 -13.16
N ILE A 37 0.32 -5.16 -13.71
CA ILE A 37 -1.04 -4.96 -13.18
C ILE A 37 -1.80 -6.28 -13.12
N ASP A 38 -1.79 -7.05 -14.21
CA ASP A 38 -2.53 -8.30 -14.33
C ASP A 38 -2.01 -9.35 -13.36
N LYS A 39 -0.68 -9.51 -13.23
CA LYS A 39 -0.09 -10.44 -12.28
C LYS A 39 -0.35 -10.04 -10.83
N MET A 40 -0.27 -8.75 -10.50
CA MET A 40 -0.63 -8.24 -9.16
C MET A 40 -2.09 -8.55 -8.83
N ASN A 41 -3.00 -8.30 -9.77
CA ASN A 41 -4.44 -8.57 -9.60
C ASN A 41 -4.76 -10.05 -9.46
N ALA A 42 -3.95 -10.92 -10.06
CA ALA A 42 -4.13 -12.35 -10.05
C ALA A 42 -3.42 -13.07 -8.89
N LEU A 43 -2.70 -12.35 -8.01
CA LEU A 43 -2.06 -12.93 -6.82
C LEU A 43 -3.06 -13.68 -5.95
N THR A 44 -4.20 -13.05 -5.65
CA THR A 44 -5.27 -13.66 -4.85
C THR A 44 -6.07 -14.72 -5.61
N GLN A 45 -5.68 -15.05 -6.84
CA GLN A 45 -6.30 -16.06 -7.70
C GLN A 45 -5.35 -17.22 -8.01
N GLY A 46 -4.20 -17.29 -7.32
CA GLY A 46 -3.22 -18.37 -7.45
C GLY A 46 -2.03 -18.07 -8.35
N THR A 47 -1.84 -16.82 -8.79
CA THR A 47 -0.58 -16.41 -9.42
C THR A 47 0.55 -16.54 -8.42
N LYS A 48 1.67 -17.12 -8.84
CA LYS A 48 2.80 -17.35 -7.94
C LYS A 48 3.55 -16.05 -7.72
N LYS A 49 4.06 -15.84 -6.50
CA LYS A 49 4.94 -14.71 -6.16
C LYS A 49 6.06 -14.53 -7.19
N GLU A 50 6.65 -15.64 -7.63
CA GLU A 50 7.75 -15.68 -8.59
C GLU A 50 7.36 -15.07 -9.94
N ASP A 51 6.09 -15.15 -10.34
CA ASP A 51 5.62 -14.57 -11.60
C ASP A 51 5.70 -13.04 -11.58
N VAL A 52 5.32 -12.42 -10.46
CA VAL A 52 5.45 -10.97 -10.25
C VAL A 52 6.92 -10.58 -10.11
N LEU A 53 7.67 -11.28 -9.26
CA LEU A 53 9.10 -11.01 -9.04
C LEU A 53 9.93 -11.16 -10.31
N SER A 54 9.50 -12.01 -11.25
CA SER A 54 10.16 -12.17 -12.54
C SER A 54 10.14 -10.89 -13.36
N LEU A 55 9.21 -9.96 -13.14
CA LEU A 55 9.16 -8.69 -13.89
C LEU A 55 10.26 -7.70 -13.47
N PHE A 56 10.91 -7.92 -12.32
CA PHE A 56 11.90 -7.02 -11.75
C PHE A 56 13.33 -7.48 -12.04
N ASP A 57 14.19 -6.52 -12.40
CA ASP A 57 15.63 -6.76 -12.51
C ASP A 57 16.24 -7.06 -11.14
N GLU A 58 17.31 -7.84 -11.09
CA GLU A 58 18.00 -8.18 -9.83
C GLU A 58 18.55 -6.94 -9.10
N LYS A 59 18.89 -5.88 -9.84
CA LYS A 59 19.37 -4.60 -9.27
C LYS A 59 18.26 -3.58 -9.08
N TYR A 60 17.00 -4.02 -9.07
CA TYR A 60 15.86 -3.15 -8.90
C TYR A 60 15.96 -2.31 -7.61
N ASN A 61 15.60 -1.04 -7.74
CA ASN A 61 15.33 -0.14 -6.63
C ASN A 61 14.08 0.69 -6.93
N GLY A 62 13.41 1.14 -5.88
CA GLY A 62 12.30 2.06 -6.04
C GLY A 62 12.00 2.86 -4.80
N ASN A 63 11.13 3.84 -4.94
CA ASN A 63 10.63 4.61 -3.82
C ASN A 63 9.13 4.86 -3.95
N THR A 64 8.46 4.97 -2.81
CA THR A 64 7.08 5.38 -2.73
C THR A 64 6.95 6.56 -1.77
N VAL A 65 6.26 7.58 -2.23
CA VAL A 65 5.73 8.65 -1.39
C VAL A 65 4.25 8.38 -1.19
N TYR A 66 3.85 8.18 0.05
CA TYR A 66 2.47 7.97 0.46
C TYR A 66 1.91 9.25 1.08
N VAL A 67 0.83 9.74 0.50
CA VAL A 67 0.03 10.87 1.02
C VAL A 67 -1.21 10.27 1.68
N ASN A 68 -1.27 10.34 3.01
CA ASN A 68 -2.41 9.82 3.76
C ASN A 68 -3.61 10.79 3.71
N LEU A 69 -4.73 10.39 4.33
CA LEU A 69 -5.96 11.20 4.36
C LEU A 69 -5.81 12.57 5.07
N SER A 70 -4.85 12.71 5.99
CA SER A 70 -4.54 14.00 6.64
C SER A 70 -3.54 14.86 5.85
N GLY A 71 -3.05 14.38 4.71
CA GLY A 71 -2.05 15.05 3.88
C GLY A 71 -0.62 14.90 4.39
N ALA A 72 -0.37 14.07 5.40
CA ALA A 72 0.97 13.76 5.86
C ALA A 72 1.70 12.86 4.86
N LEU A 73 3.02 13.05 4.77
CA LEU A 73 3.89 12.35 3.81
C LEU A 73 4.68 11.26 4.51
N VAL A 74 4.57 10.02 4.01
CA VAL A 74 5.42 8.90 4.40
C VAL A 74 6.26 8.49 3.21
N ARG A 75 7.58 8.32 3.39
CA ARG A 75 8.50 7.93 2.33
C ARG A 75 9.08 6.56 2.64
N LYS A 76 9.08 5.67 1.64
CA LYS A 76 9.67 4.33 1.74
C LYS A 76 10.52 4.06 0.50
N ASN A 77 11.65 3.39 0.70
CA ASN A 77 12.50 2.89 -0.37
C ASN A 77 12.39 1.36 -0.40
N TYR A 78 12.51 0.78 -1.58
CA TYR A 78 12.33 -0.63 -1.83
C TYR A 78 13.44 -1.19 -2.70
N PHE A 79 13.86 -2.39 -2.38
CA PHE A 79 14.65 -3.29 -3.20
C PHE A 79 13.80 -4.50 -3.59
N LYS A 80 14.29 -5.32 -4.52
CA LYS A 80 13.55 -6.51 -5.00
C LYS A 80 13.14 -7.45 -3.85
N LYS A 81 14.00 -7.60 -2.83
CA LYS A 81 13.71 -8.39 -1.62
C LYS A 81 12.51 -7.85 -0.82
N ASP A 82 12.32 -6.52 -0.80
CA ASP A 82 11.25 -5.89 -0.04
C ASP A 82 9.90 -6.08 -0.76
N ILE A 83 9.92 -6.12 -2.10
CA ILE A 83 8.76 -6.53 -2.89
C ILE A 83 8.37 -7.96 -2.56
N SER A 84 9.35 -8.88 -2.48
CA SER A 84 9.04 -10.27 -2.13
C SER A 84 8.29 -10.38 -0.80
N GLY A 85 8.75 -9.67 0.25
CA GLY A 85 8.07 -9.67 1.55
C GLY A 85 6.64 -9.12 1.46
N GLN A 86 6.43 -8.03 0.74
CA GLN A 86 5.09 -7.48 0.53
C GLN A 86 4.15 -8.43 -0.23
N LEU A 87 4.69 -9.21 -1.16
CA LEU A 87 3.90 -10.21 -1.88
C LEU A 87 3.53 -11.38 -0.96
N ASP A 88 4.43 -11.78 -0.06
CA ASP A 88 4.14 -12.79 0.97
C ASP A 88 3.00 -12.30 1.88
N ASP A 89 3.05 -11.05 2.38
CA ASP A 89 1.99 -10.46 3.21
C ASP A 89 0.61 -10.45 2.51
N ILE A 90 0.59 -10.27 1.18
CA ILE A 90 -0.64 -10.27 0.38
C ILE A 90 -1.17 -11.70 0.15
N ILE A 91 -0.27 -12.66 -0.06
CA ILE A 91 -0.63 -14.06 -0.36
C ILE A 91 -1.07 -14.79 0.91
N ASP A 92 -0.43 -14.51 2.05
CA ASP A 92 -0.68 -15.21 3.31
C ASP A 92 -1.96 -14.73 4.02
N ASP A 93 -2.55 -13.61 3.59
CA ASP A 93 -3.82 -13.10 4.10
C ASP A 93 -4.99 -13.41 3.15
N ASP A 94 -5.69 -14.53 3.42
CA ASP A 94 -6.87 -14.97 2.66
C ASP A 94 -8.01 -13.94 2.62
N ASN A 95 -8.05 -13.01 3.57
CA ASN A 95 -9.09 -11.99 3.67
C ASN A 95 -8.72 -10.70 2.94
N TYR A 96 -7.44 -10.51 2.63
CA TYR A 96 -6.95 -9.37 1.90
C TYR A 96 -7.07 -9.55 0.39
N LYS A 97 -7.59 -8.52 -0.28
CA LYS A 97 -7.60 -8.46 -1.75
C LYS A 97 -7.10 -7.12 -2.22
N PHE A 98 -6.43 -7.12 -3.36
CA PHE A 98 -5.92 -5.93 -3.98
C PHE A 98 -6.28 -5.90 -5.46
N LYS A 99 -6.57 -4.71 -5.96
CA LYS A 99 -6.91 -4.46 -7.35
C LYS A 99 -6.25 -3.19 -7.83
N LEU A 100 -5.58 -3.28 -8.96
CA LEU A 100 -5.02 -2.20 -9.75
C LEU A 100 -5.83 -2.04 -11.03
N THR A 101 -6.09 -0.80 -11.43
CA THR A 101 -6.74 -0.47 -12.69
C THR A 101 -6.00 0.68 -13.35
N LEU A 102 -5.48 0.46 -14.55
CA LEU A 102 -4.86 1.52 -15.34
C LEU A 102 -5.91 2.57 -15.71
N GLU A 103 -5.70 3.82 -15.31
CA GLU A 103 -6.55 4.94 -15.73
C GLU A 103 -6.04 5.53 -17.04
N LYS A 104 -4.77 5.93 -17.06
CA LYS A 104 -4.13 6.51 -18.25
C LYS A 104 -2.62 6.38 -18.21
N ILE A 105 -2.03 6.29 -19.39
CA ILE A 105 -0.59 6.48 -19.58
C ILE A 105 -0.36 7.98 -19.82
N VAL A 106 0.46 8.58 -18.96
CA VAL A 106 0.81 10.02 -19.02
C VAL A 106 1.97 10.25 -19.97
N PHE A 107 2.95 9.35 -19.94
CA PHE A 107 4.15 9.45 -20.75
C PHE A 107 4.71 8.06 -21.06
N GLN A 108 5.26 7.90 -22.26
CA GLN A 108 5.99 6.70 -22.63
C GLN A 108 7.10 7.06 -23.61
N THR A 109 8.29 6.53 -23.36
CA THR A 109 9.42 6.59 -24.31
C THR A 109 10.19 5.29 -24.30
N GLN A 110 10.82 4.99 -25.42
CA GLN A 110 11.57 3.76 -25.59
C GLN A 110 12.76 3.98 -26.51
N LYS A 111 13.91 3.47 -26.05
CA LYS A 111 15.12 3.26 -26.83
C LYS A 111 15.34 1.74 -27.00
N GLU A 112 16.39 1.36 -27.71
CA GLU A 112 16.68 -0.04 -28.04
C GLU A 112 16.80 -0.95 -26.79
N ARG A 113 17.39 -0.44 -25.70
CA ARG A 113 17.71 -1.20 -24.49
C ARG A 113 17.10 -0.68 -23.20
N ALA A 114 16.42 0.46 -23.25
CA ALA A 114 15.83 1.10 -22.09
C ALA A 114 14.53 1.80 -22.48
N GLY A 115 13.57 1.84 -21.57
CA GLY A 115 12.30 2.54 -21.77
C GLY A 115 11.75 3.04 -20.46
N THR A 116 10.86 4.02 -20.56
CA THR A 116 10.21 4.65 -19.44
C THR A 116 8.73 4.77 -19.72
N ILE A 117 7.90 4.51 -18.71
CA ILE A 117 6.47 4.70 -18.76
C ILE A 117 5.99 5.32 -17.46
N SER A 118 5.17 6.36 -17.57
CA SER A 118 4.51 7.04 -16.46
C SER A 118 3.01 6.84 -16.61
N ALA A 119 2.35 6.33 -15.59
CA ALA A 119 0.93 6.01 -15.63
C ALA A 119 0.22 6.41 -14.34
N VAL A 120 -1.04 6.78 -14.49
CA VAL A 120 -1.99 6.93 -13.38
C VAL A 120 -2.73 5.60 -13.25
N ILE A 121 -2.67 5.02 -12.06
CA ILE A 121 -3.26 3.73 -11.72
C ILE A 121 -4.14 3.94 -10.51
N ASN A 122 -5.39 3.48 -10.59
CA ASN A 122 -6.27 3.43 -9.43
C ASN A 122 -6.05 2.12 -8.69
N PHE A 123 -6.02 2.19 -7.36
CA PHE A 123 -5.89 1.03 -6.50
C PHE A 123 -7.08 0.93 -5.56
N GLU A 124 -7.48 -0.31 -5.30
CA GLU A 124 -8.46 -0.65 -4.29
C GLU A 124 -7.93 -1.85 -3.51
N SER A 125 -7.90 -1.76 -2.19
CA SER A 125 -7.68 -2.88 -1.31
C SER A 125 -8.95 -3.21 -0.55
N TYR A 126 -9.12 -4.47 -0.19
CA TYR A 126 -10.28 -4.99 0.50
C TYR A 126 -9.84 -5.91 1.63
N ILE A 127 -10.57 -5.86 2.75
CA ILE A 127 -10.49 -6.81 3.86
C ILE A 127 -11.91 -7.30 4.10
N ASP A 128 -12.13 -8.61 4.15
CA ASP A 128 -13.47 -9.21 4.35
C ASP A 128 -14.53 -8.70 3.37
N LYS A 129 -14.12 -8.48 2.10
CA LYS A 129 -14.94 -7.91 1.01
C LYS A 129 -15.41 -6.47 1.21
N LYS A 130 -14.99 -5.81 2.29
CA LYS A 130 -15.15 -4.36 2.47
C LYS A 130 -13.94 -3.67 1.88
N ILE A 131 -14.13 -2.47 1.35
CA ILE A 131 -12.98 -1.64 0.96
C ILE A 131 -12.13 -1.47 2.23
N ALA A 132 -10.81 -1.45 2.12
CA ALA A 132 -9.89 -1.12 3.21
C ALA A 132 -9.17 0.19 2.85
N GLU A 133 -8.82 0.34 1.59
CA GLU A 133 -8.26 1.57 1.06
C GLU A 133 -8.57 1.70 -0.42
N LYS A 134 -8.77 2.93 -0.89
CA LYS A 134 -8.76 3.23 -2.32
C LYS A 134 -8.15 4.58 -2.60
N GLY A 135 -7.63 4.72 -3.81
CA GLY A 135 -7.15 5.98 -4.30
C GLY A 135 -6.35 5.81 -5.58
N THR A 136 -5.46 6.75 -5.81
CA THR A 136 -4.73 6.85 -7.07
C THR A 136 -3.22 6.84 -6.80
N MET A 137 -2.48 6.21 -7.71
CA MET A 137 -1.03 6.28 -7.74
C MET A 137 -0.54 6.81 -9.09
N LEU A 138 0.43 7.72 -9.05
CA LEU A 138 1.28 8.03 -10.18
C LEU A 138 2.49 7.11 -10.10
N MET A 139 2.67 6.28 -11.12
CA MET A 139 3.73 5.29 -11.19
C MET A 139 4.64 5.61 -12.37
N ASP A 140 5.92 5.87 -12.08
CA ASP A 140 6.98 6.00 -13.06
C ASP A 140 7.84 4.74 -13.04
N LEU A 141 7.92 4.05 -14.18
CA LEU A 141 8.73 2.86 -14.36
C LEU A 141 9.87 3.13 -15.33
N VAL A 142 11.06 2.70 -14.98
CA VAL A 142 12.19 2.56 -15.90
C VAL A 142 12.46 1.08 -16.08
N ALA A 143 12.44 0.63 -17.33
CA ALA A 143 12.71 -0.75 -17.68
C ALA A 143 13.94 -0.85 -18.58
N ILE A 144 14.66 -1.94 -18.44
CA ILE A 144 15.82 -2.29 -19.28
C ILE A 144 15.55 -3.62 -19.98
N ARG A 145 16.15 -3.79 -21.15
CA ARG A 145 16.12 -5.05 -21.89
C ARG A 145 17.28 -5.92 -21.45
N VAL A 146 16.98 -7.08 -20.87
CA VAL A 146 17.96 -8.11 -20.48
C VAL A 146 17.70 -9.41 -21.25
N ASN A 147 18.62 -10.37 -21.15
CA ASN A 147 18.47 -11.68 -21.78
C ASN A 147 17.20 -12.36 -21.24
N GLY A 148 16.12 -12.35 -22.03
CA GLY A 148 14.82 -12.91 -21.63
C GLY A 148 13.66 -11.90 -21.59
N GLY A 149 13.89 -10.60 -21.84
CA GLY A 149 12.81 -9.63 -22.03
C GLY A 149 13.06 -8.27 -21.35
N TRP A 150 12.01 -7.47 -21.28
CA TRP A 150 12.01 -6.21 -20.55
C TRP A 150 11.79 -6.47 -19.06
N LYS A 151 12.56 -5.80 -18.20
CA LYS A 151 12.48 -5.90 -16.74
C LYS A 151 12.45 -4.51 -16.12
N ILE A 152 11.67 -4.35 -15.06
CA ILE A 152 11.59 -3.13 -14.26
C ILE A 152 12.89 -3.00 -13.46
N ALA A 153 13.67 -1.97 -13.75
CA ALA A 153 14.91 -1.67 -13.05
C ALA A 153 14.73 -0.55 -12.01
N GLN A 154 13.79 0.36 -12.23
CA GLN A 154 13.46 1.39 -11.26
C GLN A 154 11.96 1.69 -11.24
N ASN A 155 11.42 1.96 -10.05
CA ASN A 155 10.07 2.48 -9.89
C ASN A 155 10.02 3.65 -8.90
N ASN A 156 9.43 4.76 -9.32
CA ASN A 156 9.06 5.84 -8.42
C ASN A 156 7.53 5.91 -8.38
N MET A 157 6.97 5.94 -7.18
CA MET A 157 5.52 5.95 -6.98
C MET A 157 5.12 7.09 -6.06
N ILE A 158 4.07 7.82 -6.44
CA ILE A 158 3.33 8.70 -5.54
C ILE A 158 1.94 8.10 -5.37
N ARG A 159 1.60 7.70 -4.15
CA ARG A 159 0.32 7.10 -3.81
C ARG A 159 -0.47 8.07 -2.95
N VAL A 160 -1.70 8.38 -3.36
CA VAL A 160 -2.62 9.26 -2.64
C VAL A 160 -3.83 8.44 -2.23
N SER A 161 -4.10 8.37 -0.93
CA SER A 161 -5.31 7.74 -0.41
C SER A 161 -6.47 8.72 -0.51
N GLU A 162 -7.57 8.28 -1.13
CA GLU A 162 -8.80 9.07 -1.25
C GLU A 162 -9.83 8.62 -0.22
N ALA A 163 -9.83 7.33 0.10
CA ALA A 163 -10.60 6.78 1.19
C ALA A 163 -9.82 5.63 1.83
N LYS A 164 -9.92 5.55 3.15
CA LYS A 164 -9.53 4.37 3.91
C LYS A 164 -10.79 3.93 4.62
N ASP A 165 -11.25 2.72 4.34
CA ASP A 165 -12.30 2.18 5.18
C ASP A 165 -11.64 1.79 6.49
N ILE A 166 -12.26 2.29 7.52
CA ILE A 166 -11.68 2.30 8.83
C ILE A 166 -12.01 0.92 9.45
N GLY A 167 -11.13 0.35 10.28
CA GLY A 167 -11.41 -0.93 10.96
C GLY A 167 -11.96 -0.74 12.37
N GLU A 168 -12.32 -1.84 13.05
CA GLU A 168 -12.58 -1.80 14.49
C GLU A 168 -11.26 -1.68 15.24
N CYS A 169 -11.19 -0.76 16.19
CA CYS A 169 -10.05 -0.66 17.09
C CYS A 169 -10.39 -1.27 18.44
N ILE A 170 -9.41 -1.90 19.07
CA ILE A 170 -9.53 -2.42 20.43
C ILE A 170 -8.69 -1.55 21.33
N CYS A 171 -9.29 -1.01 22.38
CA CYS A 171 -8.59 -0.22 23.38
C CYS A 171 -8.75 -0.86 24.75
N TYR A 172 -7.64 -1.29 25.35
CA TYR A 172 -7.59 -1.63 26.77
C TYR A 172 -7.30 -0.37 27.56
N VAL A 173 -8.09 -0.12 28.61
CA VAL A 173 -7.91 1.04 29.48
C VAL A 173 -7.66 0.58 30.91
N TYR A 174 -6.47 0.90 31.41
CA TYR A 174 -6.02 0.61 32.76
C TYR A 174 -6.08 1.88 33.61
N GLY A 175 -6.93 1.90 34.64
CA GLY A 175 -7.13 3.08 35.50
C GLY A 175 -6.55 2.90 36.90
N LYS A 176 -5.92 3.94 37.44
CA LYS A 176 -5.65 4.07 38.88
C LYS A 176 -6.52 5.19 39.44
N GLY A 177 -7.70 4.82 39.96
CA GLY A 177 -8.71 5.77 40.42
C GLY A 177 -9.36 6.54 39.26
N THR A 178 -9.66 7.83 39.46
CA THR A 178 -10.36 8.67 38.47
C THR A 178 -9.47 9.70 37.78
N THR A 179 -8.16 9.67 38.04
CA THR A 179 -7.23 10.75 37.62
C THR A 179 -6.05 10.28 36.78
N LYS A 180 -5.75 8.97 36.74
CA LYS A 180 -4.61 8.43 35.98
C LYS A 180 -5.05 7.20 35.20
N PHE A 181 -4.75 7.18 33.91
CA PHE A 181 -5.07 6.08 33.01
C PHE A 181 -3.89 5.78 32.10
N VAL A 182 -3.72 4.50 31.77
CA VAL A 182 -2.87 4.01 30.70
C VAL A 182 -3.76 3.29 29.71
N THR A 183 -3.53 3.49 28.43
CA THR A 183 -4.31 2.88 27.36
C THR A 183 -3.39 2.11 26.44
N GLU A 184 -3.88 1.01 25.91
CA GLU A 184 -3.25 0.24 24.85
C GLU A 184 -4.25 0.14 23.71
N VAL A 185 -3.92 0.75 22.57
CA VAL A 185 -4.81 0.83 21.42
C VAL A 185 -4.23 0.03 20.27
N TYR A 186 -5.01 -0.94 19.79
CA TYR A 186 -4.78 -1.64 18.54
C TYR A 186 -5.63 -0.99 17.46
N TYR A 187 -4.99 -0.48 16.40
CA TYR A 187 -5.68 0.20 15.31
C TYR A 187 -5.16 -0.21 13.92
N PRO A 188 -6.04 -0.21 12.90
CA PRO A 188 -5.66 -0.49 11.51
C PRO A 188 -4.62 0.48 10.95
N SER A 189 -3.50 -0.07 10.48
CA SER A 189 -2.37 0.68 9.93
C SER A 189 -1.94 0.13 8.56
N GLY A 190 -2.91 -0.16 7.70
CA GLY A 190 -2.68 -0.78 6.39
C GLY A 190 -3.09 -2.24 6.45
N LEU A 191 -2.16 -3.15 6.12
CA LEU A 191 -2.35 -4.60 6.22
C LEU A 191 -2.34 -5.12 7.67
N GLU A 192 -1.65 -4.40 8.56
CA GLU A 192 -1.44 -4.82 9.95
C GLU A 192 -2.20 -3.92 10.93
N TYR A 193 -2.41 -4.45 12.13
CA TYR A 193 -2.76 -3.64 13.30
C TYR A 193 -1.49 -3.09 13.95
N SER A 194 -1.43 -1.78 14.10
CA SER A 194 -0.43 -1.13 14.94
C SER A 194 -0.93 -1.05 16.38
N GLN A 195 0.03 -1.02 17.31
CA GLN A 195 -0.22 -0.92 18.75
C GLN A 195 0.43 0.35 19.29
N GLU A 196 -0.31 1.11 20.09
CA GLU A 196 0.20 2.32 20.74
C GLU A 196 -0.20 2.38 22.22
N LEU A 197 0.77 2.72 23.06
CA LEU A 197 0.58 2.96 24.49
C LEU A 197 0.43 4.46 24.77
N GLY A 198 -0.61 4.82 25.49
CA GLY A 198 -0.92 6.21 25.86
C GLY A 198 -1.03 6.38 27.37
N ALA A 199 -0.43 7.44 27.90
CA ALA A 199 -0.61 7.84 29.30
C ALA A 199 -1.52 9.07 29.38
N PHE A 200 -2.52 9.03 30.26
CA PHE A 200 -3.50 10.09 30.44
C PHE A 200 -3.62 10.50 31.90
N GLN A 201 -3.62 11.81 32.13
CA GLN A 201 -3.82 12.37 33.46
C GLN A 201 -4.97 13.38 33.45
N VAL A 202 -5.93 13.19 34.36
CA VAL A 202 -7.03 14.12 34.61
C VAL A 202 -6.67 14.98 35.81
N THR A 203 -6.55 16.28 35.59
CA THR A 203 -6.34 17.29 36.63
C THR A 203 -7.57 18.16 36.77
N THR A 204 -7.81 18.71 37.97
CA THR A 204 -8.90 19.67 38.20
C THR A 204 -8.28 20.98 38.67
N LYS A 205 -8.60 22.08 37.99
CA LYS A 205 -8.18 23.44 38.34
C LYS A 205 -9.35 24.40 38.14
N ASP A 206 -9.68 25.20 39.14
CA ASP A 206 -10.67 26.28 39.07
C ASP A 206 -11.98 25.86 38.39
N THR A 207 -12.55 24.73 38.84
CA THR A 207 -13.78 24.07 38.32
C THR A 207 -13.70 23.46 36.91
N LYS A 208 -12.57 23.58 36.23
CA LYS A 208 -12.30 22.94 34.94
C LYS A 208 -11.48 21.67 35.14
N ARG A 209 -11.85 20.60 34.43
CA ARG A 209 -11.04 19.39 34.34
C ARG A 209 -10.20 19.46 33.07
N ILE A 210 -8.96 19.02 33.15
CA ILE A 210 -8.03 18.97 32.01
C ILE A 210 -7.52 17.56 31.90
N ILE A 211 -7.71 16.94 30.73
CA ILE A 211 -7.15 15.64 30.39
C ILE A 211 -5.88 15.91 29.58
N LYS A 212 -4.73 15.46 30.09
CA LYS A 212 -3.44 15.60 29.43
C LYS A 212 -2.99 14.26 28.89
N SER A 213 -2.48 14.26 27.65
CA SER A 213 -1.88 13.09 27.00
C SER A 213 -0.73 13.57 26.13
N ASN A 214 0.50 13.18 26.46
CA ASN A 214 1.71 13.67 25.79
C ASN A 214 1.71 15.21 25.68
N SER A 215 1.71 15.75 24.45
CA SER A 215 1.67 17.19 24.15
C SER A 215 0.25 17.77 23.97
N ASN A 216 -0.80 16.95 24.12
CA ASN A 216 -2.18 17.35 23.91
C ASN A 216 -2.91 17.62 25.23
N GLU A 217 -3.70 18.69 25.26
CA GLU A 217 -4.60 19.03 26.36
C GLU A 217 -6.05 19.07 25.87
N TYR A 218 -6.93 18.42 26.63
CA TYR A 218 -8.37 18.42 26.40
C TYR A 218 -9.07 19.07 27.60
N TYR A 219 -9.97 20.00 27.33
CA TYR A 219 -10.67 20.75 28.35
C TYR A 219 -12.05 20.15 28.59
N TRP A 220 -12.31 19.71 29.81
CA TRP A 220 -13.56 19.10 30.24
C TRP A 220 -14.28 19.98 31.26
N ASN A 221 -15.44 20.50 30.86
CA ASN A 221 -16.25 21.38 31.69
C ASN A 221 -17.09 20.54 32.67
N LYS A 222 -16.87 20.73 33.98
CA LYS A 222 -17.54 19.96 35.04
C LYS A 222 -19.06 20.19 35.09
N GLY A 223 -19.55 21.39 34.77
CA GLY A 223 -20.97 21.72 34.85
C GLY A 223 -21.80 21.20 33.67
N THR A 224 -21.22 21.14 32.48
CA THR A 224 -21.93 20.72 31.25
C THR A 224 -21.52 19.34 30.74
N GLY A 225 -20.45 18.76 31.29
CA GLY A 225 -19.83 17.53 30.81
C GLY A 225 -19.12 17.66 29.47
N LYS A 226 -19.13 18.84 28.82
CA LYS A 226 -18.55 19.06 27.48
C LYS A 226 -17.04 18.92 27.49
N ILE A 227 -16.51 18.25 26.48
CA ILE A 227 -15.07 18.07 26.24
C ILE A 227 -14.71 18.79 24.95
N ALA A 228 -13.62 19.57 24.99
CA ALA A 228 -13.11 20.32 23.85
C ALA A 228 -11.61 20.12 23.64
N PHE A 229 -11.20 20.14 22.37
CA PHE A 229 -9.81 20.13 21.92
C PHE A 229 -9.58 21.34 21.03
N LYS A 230 -8.58 22.17 21.36
CA LYS A 230 -8.25 23.41 20.62
C LYS A 230 -9.47 24.30 20.32
N GLY A 231 -10.39 24.40 21.28
CA GLY A 231 -11.62 25.21 21.18
C GLY A 231 -12.81 24.51 20.50
N VAL A 232 -12.63 23.36 19.86
CA VAL A 232 -13.71 22.60 19.21
C VAL A 232 -14.28 21.58 20.17
N GLN A 233 -15.61 21.53 20.32
CA GLN A 233 -16.28 20.51 21.13
C GLN A 233 -16.18 19.14 20.44
N ILE A 234 -15.61 18.16 21.13
CA ILE A 234 -15.41 16.79 20.62
C ILE A 234 -16.36 15.76 21.23
N GLY A 235 -17.07 16.12 22.31
CA GLY A 235 -18.07 15.26 22.93
C GLY A 235 -18.50 15.72 24.31
N LYS A 236 -19.14 14.80 25.06
CA LYS A 236 -19.56 14.99 26.45
C LYS A 236 -19.29 13.73 27.26
N ALA A 237 -19.00 13.89 28.54
CA ALA A 237 -18.84 12.79 29.47
C ALA A 237 -19.29 13.14 30.89
N ALA A 238 -19.80 12.13 31.61
CA ALA A 238 -20.21 12.23 33.00
C ALA A 238 -19.06 11.95 33.98
N ASP A 239 -18.16 11.04 33.62
CA ASP A 239 -17.03 10.61 34.45
C ASP A 239 -15.71 10.58 33.65
N SER A 240 -14.60 10.40 34.37
CA SER A 240 -13.25 10.45 33.80
C SER A 240 -12.98 9.32 32.79
N ARG A 241 -13.56 8.13 32.98
CA ARG A 241 -13.40 6.99 32.05
C ARG A 241 -14.11 7.31 30.74
N LYS A 242 -15.37 7.76 30.80
CA LYS A 242 -16.12 8.21 29.62
C LYS A 242 -15.48 9.41 28.94
N ALA A 243 -14.87 10.31 29.72
CA ALA A 243 -14.16 11.44 29.15
C ALA A 243 -12.91 11.00 28.38
N LEU A 244 -12.20 9.98 28.87
CA LEU A 244 -11.09 9.36 28.17
C LEU A 244 -11.54 8.62 26.91
N GLU A 245 -12.65 7.88 26.94
CA GLU A 245 -13.22 7.23 25.74
C GLU A 245 -13.52 8.26 24.63
N VAL A 246 -14.08 9.42 24.99
CA VAL A 246 -14.33 10.53 24.03
C VAL A 246 -13.02 11.06 23.45
N VAL A 247 -11.99 11.25 24.29
CA VAL A 247 -10.66 11.70 23.85
C VAL A 247 -10.03 10.71 22.88
N LEU A 248 -10.06 9.41 23.20
CA LEU A 248 -9.50 8.35 22.36
C LEU A 248 -10.25 8.23 21.03
N LYS A 249 -11.59 8.29 21.04
CA LYS A 249 -12.39 8.34 19.80
C LYS A 249 -12.01 9.53 18.94
N HIS A 250 -11.73 10.69 19.53
CA HIS A 250 -11.25 11.85 18.79
C HIS A 250 -9.83 11.66 18.24
N GLN A 251 -8.91 11.09 19.03
CA GLN A 251 -7.52 10.86 18.62
C GLN A 251 -7.42 9.90 17.44
N TYR A 252 -8.21 8.82 17.45
CA TYR A 252 -8.15 7.78 16.43
C TYR A 252 -9.29 7.84 15.41
N LYS A 253 -9.98 8.98 15.27
CA LYS A 253 -11.12 9.14 14.35
C LYS A 253 -10.79 8.87 12.88
N GLU A 254 -9.51 8.98 12.50
CA GLU A 254 -9.02 8.74 11.14
C GLU A 254 -8.58 7.28 10.93
N SER A 255 -8.46 6.51 12.02
CA SER A 255 -7.95 5.13 12.03
C SER A 255 -8.95 4.10 12.55
N CYS A 256 -10.01 4.50 13.28
CA CYS A 256 -11.04 3.63 13.86
C CYS A 256 -12.48 4.00 13.45
N VAL A 257 -13.28 3.05 12.89
CA VAL A 257 -14.75 3.23 12.70
C VAL A 257 -15.40 3.27 14.07
N ASN A 258 -14.97 2.34 14.90
CA ASN A 258 -15.40 2.19 16.26
C ASN A 258 -14.19 1.82 17.11
N ILE A 259 -14.26 2.14 18.39
CA ILE A 259 -13.30 1.68 19.38
C ILE A 259 -14.08 0.84 20.39
N VAL A 260 -13.75 -0.44 20.47
CA VAL A 260 -14.21 -1.35 21.50
C VAL A 260 -13.33 -1.12 22.73
N PHE A 261 -13.93 -0.65 23.82
CA PHE A 261 -13.21 -0.36 25.06
C PHE A 261 -13.33 -1.53 26.04
N ASN A 262 -12.18 -2.06 26.45
CA ASN A 262 -12.02 -3.09 27.47
C ASN A 262 -11.44 -2.50 28.77
#